data_AF-A0A960PGV5-F1
#
_entry.id   AF-A0A960PGV5-F1
#
_cell.length_a   1.000
_cell.length_b   1.000
_cell.length_c   1.000
_cell.angle_alpha   90.00
_cell.angle_beta   90.00
_cell.angle_gamma   90.00
#
_symmetry.space_group_name_H-M   'P 1'
#
loop_
_entity.id
_entity.type
_entity.pdbx_description
1 polymer ?
#
loop_
_entity_poly.entity_id
_entity_poly.type
_entity_poly.pdbx_seq_one_letter_code
_entity_poly.pdbx_strand_id
1 'polypeptide(L)'
;MSTTVPTSTSVATDGSNAPGEPTTVGFVVGPMSFVQKLDGAFGFLRIELGTMLAGAAALVLPPALIAQLAAGRTTAFTVLGADLNNDPTGTGAGSGWSALASFASSLWLSWGTLALGVYAALLLRRRLAGEDVSARSLLGGTLRRMGGGTGAWALHLVALGIGFMVCGIGVLVPMTWFLVIGPVIGLEDAGFRGLGRSMKLTQSRFGATLLVVGASSFLTLLLAVVPTGVVDLVVALLDGTTLPTSWEWAPRAAAGLLATAAAGTVAVSVALTTYVDLRCRREGWDLLSRMTEEFPPPRRGDR
;
A
#
# COMPACT_ATOMS: atom_id res chain seq x y z
N MET A 1 -37.49 11.80 65.65
CA MET A 1 -37.92 12.15 64.28
C MET A 1 -37.25 11.17 63.33
N SER A 2 -38.00 10.15 62.92
CA SER A 2 -37.60 9.19 61.88
C SER A 2 -38.03 9.75 60.52
N THR A 3 -37.12 9.76 59.55
CA THR A 3 -37.43 9.96 58.15
C THR A 3 -36.93 8.74 57.37
N THR A 4 -37.87 7.86 57.04
CA THR A 4 -37.77 6.81 56.04
C THR A 4 -37.93 7.40 54.64
N VAL A 5 -37.02 7.10 53.70
CA VAL A 5 -37.23 7.19 52.24
C VAL A 5 -36.45 6.04 51.58
N PRO A 6 -36.98 5.38 50.51
CA PRO A 6 -36.80 3.95 50.27
C PRO A 6 -35.81 3.57 49.13
N THR A 7 -35.62 2.26 48.99
CA THR A 7 -34.78 1.53 48.04
C THR A 7 -35.37 1.44 46.61
N SER A 8 -34.46 1.41 45.63
CA SER A 8 -34.52 0.91 44.24
C SER A 8 -35.33 1.62 43.16
N THR A 9 -34.62 2.08 42.13
CA THR A 9 -34.95 1.79 40.73
C THR A 9 -33.67 1.84 39.87
N SER A 10 -33.28 0.67 39.35
CA SER A 10 -32.42 0.54 38.18
C SER A 10 -33.16 1.16 37.00
N VAL A 11 -32.60 2.21 36.40
CA VAL A 11 -33.06 2.75 35.13
C VAL A 11 -31.95 2.47 34.11
N ALA A 12 -32.20 1.47 33.27
CA ALA A 12 -31.63 1.44 31.94
C ALA A 12 -32.25 2.61 31.17
N THR A 13 -31.42 3.54 30.71
CA THR A 13 -31.81 4.57 29.75
C THR A 13 -30.75 4.66 28.68
N ASP A 14 -31.14 4.11 27.53
CA ASP A 14 -31.02 4.65 26.18
C ASP A 14 -29.67 5.10 25.64
N GLY A 15 -29.36 4.49 24.49
CA GLY A 15 -28.38 4.96 23.52
C GLY A 15 -28.69 6.36 23.04
N SER A 16 -28.26 7.34 23.82
CA SER A 16 -28.16 8.73 23.43
C SER A 16 -27.04 8.87 22.42
N ASN A 17 -27.44 8.83 21.14
CA ASN A 17 -26.69 9.35 20.01
C ASN A 17 -26.19 10.76 20.34
N ALA A 18 -24.90 10.92 20.62
CA ALA A 18 -24.27 12.22 20.63
C ALA A 18 -24.30 12.80 19.20
N PRO A 19 -24.93 13.96 18.97
CA PRO A 19 -24.96 14.60 17.67
C PRO A 19 -23.65 15.36 17.47
N GLY A 20 -22.73 14.74 16.75
CA GLY A 20 -21.43 15.28 16.38
C GLY A 20 -20.85 14.54 15.19
N GLU A 21 -21.67 14.31 14.16
CA GLU A 21 -21.23 13.82 12.86
C GLU A 21 -21.37 14.96 11.85
N PRO A 22 -20.27 15.33 11.19
CA PRO A 22 -20.24 15.28 9.74
C PRO A 22 -19.44 14.04 9.32
N THR A 23 -20.13 13.17 8.61
CA THR A 23 -19.59 12.08 7.80
C THR A 23 -18.60 12.66 6.80
N THR A 24 -17.30 12.37 6.92
CA THR A 24 -16.39 12.38 5.77
C THR A 24 -15.08 11.66 6.11
N VAL A 25 -14.85 10.54 5.43
CA VAL A 25 -13.70 9.61 5.53
C VAL A 25 -13.81 8.62 6.71
N GLY A 26 -14.24 7.39 6.41
CA GLY A 26 -14.18 6.22 7.31
C GLY A 26 -12.75 5.73 7.59
N PHE A 27 -11.85 6.67 7.87
CA PHE A 27 -10.45 6.45 8.17
C PHE A 27 -10.21 6.92 9.60
N VAL A 28 -10.05 5.96 10.51
CA VAL A 28 -9.80 6.26 11.92
C VAL A 28 -8.47 6.99 12.03
N VAL A 29 -8.45 8.19 12.61
CA VAL A 29 -7.21 8.91 12.93
C VAL A 29 -6.94 8.72 14.42
N GLY A 30 -5.91 7.94 14.75
CA GLY A 30 -5.54 7.63 16.13
C GLY A 30 -4.51 6.50 16.22
N PRO A 31 -4.00 6.18 17.43
CA PRO A 31 -3.10 5.04 17.63
C PRO A 31 -3.83 3.72 17.36
N MET A 32 -3.29 2.90 16.44
CA MET A 32 -3.91 1.67 15.96
C MET A 32 -3.16 0.42 16.43
N SER A 33 -3.89 -0.65 16.69
CA SER A 33 -3.36 -2.03 16.75
C SER A 33 -3.10 -2.57 15.35
N PHE A 34 -2.42 -3.73 15.25
CA PHE A 34 -2.17 -4.39 13.96
C PHE A 34 -3.47 -4.66 13.17
N VAL A 35 -4.50 -5.20 13.83
CA VAL A 35 -5.79 -5.49 13.19
C VAL A 35 -6.46 -4.21 12.70
N GLN A 36 -6.45 -3.16 13.53
CA GLN A 36 -7.01 -1.86 13.16
C GLN A 36 -6.29 -1.21 11.96
N LYS A 37 -4.99 -1.46 11.78
CA LYS A 37 -4.25 -1.01 10.58
C LYS A 37 -4.71 -1.71 9.31
N LEU A 38 -4.99 -3.01 9.39
CA LEU A 38 -5.53 -3.78 8.27
C LEU A 38 -6.97 -3.37 7.98
N ASP A 39 -7.82 -3.28 9.00
CA ASP A 39 -9.21 -2.82 8.85
C ASP A 39 -9.26 -1.40 8.29
N GLY A 40 -8.39 -0.50 8.76
CA GLY A 40 -8.27 0.85 8.21
C GLY A 40 -7.78 0.86 6.76
N ALA A 41 -6.88 -0.06 6.39
CA ALA A 41 -6.39 -0.17 5.02
C ALA A 41 -7.51 -0.66 4.08
N PHE A 42 -8.26 -1.68 4.48
CA PHE A 42 -9.42 -2.15 3.73
C PHE A 42 -10.58 -1.16 3.72
N GLY A 43 -10.80 -0.43 4.81
CA GLY A 43 -11.79 0.65 4.88
C GLY A 43 -11.46 1.77 3.90
N PHE A 44 -10.20 2.20 3.86
CA PHE A 44 -9.72 3.17 2.87
C PHE A 44 -9.87 2.66 1.44
N LEU A 45 -9.50 1.39 1.17
CA LEU A 45 -9.69 0.78 -0.14
C LEU A 45 -11.16 0.68 -0.53
N ARG A 46 -12.06 0.35 0.39
CA ARG A 46 -13.50 0.23 0.10
C ARG A 46 -14.10 1.57 -0.33
N ILE A 47 -13.64 2.67 0.26
CA ILE A 47 -14.12 4.02 -0.07
C ILE A 47 -13.50 4.50 -1.39
N GLU A 48 -12.20 4.25 -1.59
CA GLU A 48 -11.43 4.81 -2.70
C GLU A 48 -11.01 3.79 -3.77
N LEU A 49 -11.70 2.65 -3.86
CA LEU A 49 -11.28 1.55 -4.72
C LEU A 49 -11.08 1.99 -6.17
N GLY A 50 -12.05 2.74 -6.71
CA GLY A 50 -11.99 3.23 -8.08
C GLY A 50 -10.80 4.16 -8.31
N THR A 51 -10.56 5.10 -7.40
CA THR A 51 -9.44 6.06 -7.49
C THR A 51 -8.08 5.37 -7.32
N MET A 52 -8.00 4.38 -6.44
CA MET A 52 -6.80 3.56 -6.21
C MET A 52 -6.48 2.65 -7.39
N LEU A 53 -7.49 1.98 -7.95
CA LEU A 53 -7.34 1.17 -9.15
C LEU A 53 -6.96 2.02 -10.36
N ALA A 54 -7.49 3.24 -10.49
CA ALA A 54 -7.04 4.18 -11.53
C ALA A 54 -5.56 4.57 -11.34
N GLY A 55 -5.12 4.80 -10.11
CA GLY A 55 -3.71 5.06 -9.78
C GLY A 55 -2.83 3.84 -10.10
N ALA A 56 -3.24 2.65 -9.70
CA ALA A 56 -2.53 1.40 -9.99
C ALA A 56 -2.50 1.12 -11.50
N ALA A 57 -3.58 1.40 -12.22
CA ALA A 57 -3.65 1.26 -13.67
C ALA A 57 -2.70 2.21 -14.40
N ALA A 58 -2.46 3.41 -13.87
CA ALA A 58 -1.54 4.36 -14.48
C ALA A 58 -0.07 4.12 -14.09
N LEU A 59 0.20 3.65 -12.86
CA LEU A 59 1.55 3.62 -12.29
C LEU A 59 2.16 2.21 -12.21
N VAL A 60 1.33 1.18 -12.03
CA VAL A 60 1.75 -0.20 -11.73
C VAL A 60 1.46 -1.16 -12.88
N LEU A 61 0.34 -0.99 -13.59
CA LEU A 61 0.00 -1.87 -14.72
C LEU A 61 0.94 -1.72 -15.93
N PRO A 62 1.39 -0.52 -16.35
CA PRO A 62 2.29 -0.40 -17.50
C PRO A 62 3.59 -1.21 -17.35
N PRO A 63 4.34 -1.14 -16.22
CA PRO A 63 5.52 -1.99 -16.05
C PRO A 63 5.18 -3.46 -15.96
N ALA A 64 4.08 -3.83 -15.30
CA ALA A 64 3.67 -5.23 -15.19
C ALA A 64 3.32 -5.83 -16.57
N LEU A 65 2.67 -5.05 -17.44
CA LEU A 65 2.35 -5.46 -18.81
C LEU A 65 3.61 -5.64 -19.65
N ILE A 66 4.55 -4.68 -19.57
CA ILE A 66 5.84 -4.79 -20.27
C ILE A 66 6.63 -6.00 -19.76
N ALA A 67 6.62 -6.27 -18.45
CA ALA A 67 7.25 -7.45 -17.86
C ALA A 67 6.71 -8.74 -18.49
N GLN A 68 5.38 -8.86 -18.58
CA GLN A 68 4.72 -10.03 -19.15
C GLN A 68 4.97 -10.18 -20.66
N LEU A 69 5.04 -9.08 -21.40
CA LEU A 69 5.38 -9.09 -22.83
C LEU A 69 6.85 -9.50 -23.05
N ALA A 70 7.76 -8.96 -22.23
CA ALA A 70 9.20 -9.24 -22.33
C ALA A 70 9.55 -10.67 -21.88
N ALA A 71 8.83 -11.23 -20.91
CA ALA A 71 8.96 -12.62 -20.48
C ALA A 71 8.39 -13.65 -21.48
N GLY A 72 7.93 -13.22 -22.65
CA GLY A 72 7.65 -14.13 -23.77
C GLY A 72 6.52 -15.13 -23.50
N ARG A 73 5.36 -14.65 -23.04
CA ARG A 73 4.15 -15.47 -22.79
C ARG A 73 4.30 -16.54 -21.70
N THR A 74 5.44 -16.60 -21.02
CA THR A 74 5.59 -17.35 -19.77
C THR A 74 5.24 -16.42 -18.61
N THR A 75 4.38 -16.90 -17.72
CA THR A 75 3.75 -16.17 -16.63
C THR A 75 4.78 -15.67 -15.62
N ALA A 76 5.34 -14.49 -15.86
CA ALA A 76 6.31 -13.87 -14.97
C ALA A 76 5.60 -13.20 -13.77
N PHE A 77 5.36 -13.99 -12.73
CA PHE A 77 5.30 -13.50 -11.36
C PHE A 77 6.41 -14.18 -10.55
N THR A 78 7.64 -13.98 -10.99
CA THR A 78 8.77 -14.81 -10.56
C THR A 78 10.04 -14.01 -10.35
N VAL A 79 10.01 -13.04 -9.44
CA VAL A 79 11.27 -12.43 -8.98
C VAL A 79 11.52 -12.62 -7.48
N LEU A 80 10.55 -13.10 -6.69
CA LEU A 80 10.80 -13.43 -5.28
C LEU A 80 10.14 -14.71 -4.72
N GLY A 81 9.48 -15.57 -5.51
CA GLY A 81 8.79 -16.73 -4.91
C GLY A 81 8.54 -18.00 -5.75
N ALA A 82 8.34 -17.93 -7.07
CA ALA A 82 7.74 -19.07 -7.79
C ALA A 82 8.65 -19.85 -8.76
N ASP A 83 9.92 -19.47 -8.99
CA ASP A 83 10.79 -20.13 -9.98
C ASP A 83 11.83 -21.07 -9.35
N LEU A 84 12.08 -20.96 -8.05
CA LEU A 84 12.96 -21.92 -7.38
C LEU A 84 12.28 -23.29 -7.14
N ASN A 85 10.96 -23.39 -7.27
CA ASN A 85 10.21 -24.58 -6.89
C ASN A 85 9.72 -25.44 -8.07
N ASN A 86 9.83 -24.96 -9.32
CA ASN A 86 9.24 -25.63 -10.48
C ASN A 86 10.25 -26.14 -11.52
N ASP A 87 11.55 -25.87 -11.41
CA ASP A 87 12.58 -26.54 -12.25
C ASP A 87 13.96 -26.62 -11.55
N PRO A 88 14.30 -27.76 -10.91
CA PRO A 88 15.62 -27.99 -10.34
C PRO A 88 16.68 -28.38 -11.40
N THR A 89 16.32 -28.42 -12.69
CA THR A 89 17.21 -28.75 -13.81
C THR A 89 17.30 -27.58 -14.78
N GLY A 90 17.89 -26.46 -14.32
CA GLY A 90 18.06 -25.20 -15.06
C GLY A 90 18.48 -25.34 -16.53
N THR A 91 17.49 -25.55 -17.39
CA THR A 91 17.60 -25.61 -18.86
C THR A 91 16.66 -24.60 -19.52
N GLY A 92 16.45 -23.49 -18.85
CA GLY A 92 15.95 -22.24 -19.42
C GLY A 92 16.98 -21.14 -19.26
N ALA A 93 18.18 -21.31 -19.83
CA ALA A 93 19.13 -20.20 -19.98
C ALA A 93 18.51 -19.19 -20.95
N GLY A 94 17.59 -18.37 -20.45
CA GLY A 94 17.13 -17.19 -21.15
C GLY A 94 18.36 -16.35 -21.50
N SER A 95 18.48 -15.97 -22.77
CA SER A 95 19.53 -15.07 -23.26
C SER A 95 19.73 -13.91 -22.26
N GLY A 96 20.94 -13.40 -22.06
CA GLY A 96 21.19 -12.31 -21.09
C GLY A 96 20.24 -11.10 -21.24
N TRP A 97 19.65 -10.92 -22.43
CA TRP A 97 18.57 -9.97 -22.71
C TRP A 97 17.27 -10.20 -21.93
N SER A 98 16.82 -11.45 -21.74
CA SER A 98 15.61 -11.73 -20.94
C SER A 98 15.84 -11.48 -19.46
N ALA A 99 17.04 -11.76 -18.95
CA ALA A 99 17.40 -11.44 -17.56
C ALA A 99 17.44 -9.92 -17.32
N LEU A 100 18.05 -9.15 -18.24
CA LEU A 100 18.08 -7.70 -18.17
C LEU A 100 16.66 -7.10 -18.25
N ALA A 101 15.81 -7.62 -19.13
CA ALA A 101 14.43 -7.16 -19.28
C ALA A 101 13.59 -7.42 -18.02
N SER A 102 13.73 -8.60 -17.41
CA SER A 102 13.06 -8.93 -16.14
C SER A 102 13.56 -8.08 -14.97
N PHE A 103 14.86 -7.77 -14.95
CA PHE A 103 15.41 -6.86 -13.94
C PHE A 103 14.88 -5.43 -14.11
N ALA A 104 14.91 -4.90 -15.33
CA ALA A 104 14.41 -3.56 -15.63
C ALA A 104 12.91 -3.41 -15.34
N SER A 105 12.10 -4.44 -15.65
CA SER A 105 10.67 -4.43 -15.37
C SER A 105 10.37 -4.51 -13.86
N SER A 106 11.18 -5.26 -13.10
CA SER A 106 11.10 -5.31 -11.63
C SER A 106 11.46 -3.96 -10.99
N LEU A 107 12.50 -3.29 -11.50
CA LEU A 107 12.87 -1.95 -11.07
C LEU A 107 11.74 -0.95 -11.35
N TRP A 108 11.19 -0.97 -12.56
CA TRP A 108 10.06 -0.10 -12.90
C TRP A 108 8.85 -0.41 -12.01
N LEU A 109 8.50 -1.67 -11.83
CA LEU A 109 7.38 -2.06 -10.98
C LEU A 109 7.56 -1.53 -9.54
N SER A 110 8.75 -1.71 -8.96
CA SER A 110 9.10 -1.17 -7.63
C SER A 110 8.96 0.36 -7.57
N TRP A 111 9.43 1.06 -8.60
CA TRP A 111 9.28 2.51 -8.72
C TRP A 111 7.80 2.92 -8.85
N GLY A 112 7.01 2.16 -9.60
CA GLY A 112 5.57 2.32 -9.75
C GLY A 112 4.80 2.10 -8.43
N THR A 113 5.20 1.13 -7.62
CA THR A 113 4.64 0.91 -6.27
C THR A 113 4.95 2.08 -5.34
N LEU A 114 6.16 2.64 -5.39
CA LEU A 114 6.48 3.86 -4.65
C LEU A 114 5.59 5.03 -5.11
N ALA A 115 5.47 5.22 -6.42
CA ALA A 115 4.61 6.27 -6.99
C ALA A 115 3.15 6.09 -6.54
N LEU A 116 2.65 4.85 -6.50
CA LEU A 116 1.32 4.54 -5.97
C LEU A 116 1.22 4.90 -4.48
N GLY A 117 2.29 4.68 -3.70
CA GLY A 117 2.40 5.13 -2.31
C GLY A 117 2.26 6.64 -2.14
N VAL A 118 2.93 7.41 -3.00
CA VAL A 118 2.81 8.88 -3.04
C VAL A 118 1.41 9.30 -3.45
N TYR A 119 0.86 8.68 -4.50
CA TYR A 119 -0.50 8.92 -4.99
C TYR A 119 -1.55 8.70 -3.90
N ALA A 120 -1.43 7.60 -3.14
CA ALA A 120 -2.30 7.27 -2.03
C ALA A 120 -2.26 8.31 -0.90
N ALA A 121 -1.06 8.81 -0.58
CA ALA A 121 -0.89 9.86 0.41
C ALA A 121 -1.57 11.18 -0.01
N LEU A 122 -1.47 11.53 -1.30
CA LEU A 122 -2.13 12.72 -1.85
C LEU A 122 -3.65 12.57 -1.89
N LEU A 123 -4.13 11.37 -2.19
CA LEU A 123 -5.54 11.06 -2.13
C LEU A 123 -6.07 11.26 -0.71
N LEU A 124 -5.39 10.69 0.30
CA LEU A 124 -5.76 10.89 1.70
C LEU A 124 -5.74 12.36 2.08
N ARG A 125 -4.70 13.11 1.68
CA ARG A 125 -4.61 14.55 1.93
C ARG A 125 -5.81 15.33 1.42
N ARG A 126 -6.21 15.08 0.17
CA ARG A 126 -7.35 15.79 -0.45
C ARG A 126 -8.67 15.41 0.19
N ARG A 127 -8.83 14.13 0.54
CA ARG A 127 -10.01 13.66 1.24
C ARG A 127 -10.16 14.27 2.62
N LEU A 128 -9.06 14.36 3.38
CA LEU A 128 -9.06 15.03 4.68
C LEU A 128 -9.31 16.55 4.54
N ALA A 129 -8.93 17.16 3.42
CA ALA A 129 -9.19 18.57 3.15
C ALA A 129 -10.61 18.84 2.59
N GLY A 130 -11.41 17.80 2.35
CA GLY A 130 -12.72 17.93 1.68
C GLY A 130 -12.62 18.42 0.22
N GLU A 131 -11.45 18.32 -0.41
CA GLU A 131 -11.23 18.75 -1.79
C GLU A 131 -11.72 17.71 -2.81
N ASP A 132 -12.11 18.20 -4.00
CA ASP A 132 -12.50 17.34 -5.12
C ASP A 132 -11.34 16.42 -5.55
N VAL A 133 -11.64 15.13 -5.60
CA VAL A 133 -10.68 14.09 -5.97
C VAL A 133 -10.75 13.83 -7.46
N SER A 134 -9.71 14.26 -8.18
CA SER A 134 -9.51 13.93 -9.59
C SER A 134 -8.19 13.18 -9.81
N ALA A 135 -8.29 12.00 -10.43
CA ALA A 135 -7.14 11.11 -10.67
C ALA A 135 -6.03 11.82 -11.47
N ARG A 136 -6.38 12.63 -12.47
CA ARG A 136 -5.42 13.39 -13.28
C ARG A 136 -4.59 14.36 -12.43
N SER A 137 -5.24 15.05 -11.52
CA SER A 137 -4.60 16.02 -10.64
C SER A 137 -3.73 15.34 -9.58
N LEU A 138 -4.14 14.18 -9.09
CA LEU A 138 -3.33 13.32 -8.22
C LEU A 138 -2.10 12.76 -8.94
N LEU A 139 -2.24 12.30 -10.19
CA LEU A 139 -1.11 11.83 -11.01
C LEU A 139 -0.10 12.95 -11.27
N GLY A 140 -0.57 14.15 -11.65
CA GLY A 140 0.31 15.31 -11.81
C GLY A 140 1.03 15.69 -10.51
N GLY A 141 0.33 15.64 -9.38
CA GLY A 141 0.92 15.85 -8.06
C GLY A 141 1.91 14.77 -7.63
N THR A 142 1.69 13.53 -8.07
CA THR A 142 2.58 12.39 -7.83
C THR A 142 3.87 12.56 -8.62
N LEU A 143 3.79 12.78 -9.93
CA LEU A 143 4.94 12.96 -10.81
C LEU A 143 5.85 14.12 -10.38
N ARG A 144 5.27 15.24 -9.93
CA ARG A 144 6.03 16.37 -9.39
C ARG A 144 6.88 16.00 -8.16
N ARG A 145 6.41 15.07 -7.33
CA ARG A 145 7.10 14.60 -6.11
C ARG A 145 8.06 13.45 -6.36
N MET A 146 7.87 12.71 -7.46
CA MET A 146 8.74 11.60 -7.85
C MET A 146 10.17 12.05 -8.17
N GLY A 147 10.41 13.32 -8.51
CA GLY A 147 11.76 13.86 -8.67
C GLY A 147 12.63 13.63 -7.43
N GLY A 148 12.14 14.04 -6.25
CA GLY A 148 12.82 13.75 -4.98
C GLY A 148 12.66 12.29 -4.52
N GLY A 149 11.54 11.65 -4.85
CA GLY A 149 11.27 10.26 -4.51
C GLY A 149 12.16 9.22 -5.22
N THR A 150 12.71 9.56 -6.40
CA THR A 150 13.54 8.62 -7.17
C THR A 150 14.91 8.41 -6.52
N GLY A 151 15.54 9.45 -5.98
CA GLY A 151 16.78 9.29 -5.19
C GLY A 151 16.53 8.46 -3.92
N ALA A 152 15.35 8.65 -3.33
CA ALA A 152 14.92 7.89 -2.17
C ALA A 152 14.72 6.39 -2.46
N TRP A 153 14.08 6.09 -3.58
CA TRP A 153 13.93 4.75 -4.13
C TRP A 153 15.27 4.08 -4.42
N ALA A 154 16.19 4.78 -5.09
CA ALA A 154 17.51 4.22 -5.40
C ALA A 154 18.28 3.82 -4.14
N LEU A 155 18.25 4.65 -3.09
CA LEU A 155 18.91 4.31 -1.83
C LEU A 155 18.21 3.16 -1.09
N HIS A 156 16.88 3.07 -1.19
CA HIS A 156 16.12 1.91 -0.69
C HIS A 156 16.57 0.61 -1.39
N LEU A 157 16.78 0.63 -2.70
CA LEU A 157 17.29 -0.54 -3.44
C LEU A 157 18.72 -0.93 -3.04
N VAL A 158 19.60 0.05 -2.82
CA VAL A 158 20.95 -0.23 -2.30
C VAL A 158 20.86 -0.89 -0.92
N ALA A 159 20.02 -0.37 -0.04
CA ALA A 159 19.82 -0.94 1.29
C ALA A 159 19.22 -2.37 1.23
N LEU A 160 18.28 -2.62 0.31
CA LEU A 160 17.75 -3.95 0.02
C LEU A 160 18.85 -4.90 -0.46
N GLY A 161 19.70 -4.46 -1.39
CA GLY A 161 20.83 -5.24 -1.90
C GLY A 161 21.81 -5.61 -0.78
N ILE A 162 22.14 -4.68 0.11
CA ILE A 162 22.97 -4.96 1.29
C ILE A 162 22.28 -5.95 2.22
N GLY A 163 20.99 -5.76 2.52
CA GLY A 163 20.21 -6.67 3.37
C GLY A 163 20.15 -8.09 2.80
N PHE A 164 20.10 -8.23 1.47
CA PHE A 164 20.14 -9.51 0.79
C PHE A 164 21.48 -10.24 0.99
N MET A 165 22.60 -9.52 0.90
CA MET A 165 23.95 -10.08 1.11
C MET A 165 24.18 -10.59 2.54
N VAL A 166 23.47 -10.05 3.54
CA VAL A 166 23.60 -10.41 4.97
C VAL A 166 22.60 -11.51 5.35
N CYS A 167 22.49 -12.58 4.57
CA CYS A 167 21.66 -13.77 4.84
C CYS A 167 20.16 -13.70 4.48
N GLY A 168 19.73 -12.82 3.56
CA GLY A 168 18.35 -12.77 3.04
C GLY A 168 17.31 -12.23 4.03
N ILE A 169 17.28 -12.71 5.28
CA ILE A 169 16.45 -12.16 6.38
C ILE A 169 16.80 -10.68 6.62
N GLY A 170 18.05 -10.29 6.34
CA GLY A 170 18.51 -8.90 6.40
C GLY A 170 17.70 -7.94 5.52
N VAL A 171 16.98 -8.43 4.50
CA VAL A 171 16.06 -7.64 3.64
C VAL A 171 14.88 -7.07 4.41
N LEU A 172 14.43 -7.73 5.47
CA LEU A 172 13.28 -7.25 6.26
C LEU A 172 13.61 -5.95 7.00
N VAL A 173 14.87 -5.70 7.32
CA VAL A 173 15.32 -4.48 8.00
C VAL A 173 15.11 -3.23 7.15
N PRO A 174 15.66 -3.11 5.92
CA PRO A 174 15.39 -1.97 5.06
C PRO A 174 13.90 -1.90 4.66
N MET A 175 13.22 -3.02 4.42
CA MET A 175 11.77 -2.97 4.16
C MET A 175 10.98 -2.34 5.32
N THR A 176 11.37 -2.64 6.56
CA THR A 176 10.74 -2.06 7.76
C THR A 176 11.04 -0.57 7.89
N TRP A 177 12.29 -0.16 7.68
CA TRP A 177 12.68 1.26 7.77
C TRP A 177 12.07 2.14 6.69
N PHE A 178 11.85 1.58 5.50
CA PHE A 178 11.36 2.30 4.33
C PHE A 178 9.88 2.04 4.01
N LEU A 179 9.15 1.30 4.86
CA LEU A 179 7.74 0.99 4.67
C LEU A 179 6.89 2.24 4.36
N VAL A 180 7.13 3.34 5.09
CA VAL A 180 6.30 4.56 5.03
C VAL A 180 6.89 5.65 4.13
N ILE A 181 7.87 5.31 3.29
CA ILE A 181 8.57 6.29 2.46
C ILE A 181 7.65 6.98 1.44
N GLY A 182 6.73 6.24 0.82
CA GLY A 182 5.73 6.78 -0.12
C GLY A 182 4.80 7.79 0.55
N PRO A 183 4.12 7.42 1.66
CA PRO A 183 3.33 8.35 2.46
C PRO A 183 4.08 9.61 2.89
N VAL A 184 5.32 9.47 3.37
CA VAL A 184 6.17 10.59 3.77
C VAL A 184 6.45 11.53 2.60
N ILE A 185 6.84 11.01 1.43
CA ILE A 185 7.09 11.84 0.24
C ILE A 185 5.81 12.56 -0.19
N GLY A 186 4.67 11.86 -0.20
CA GLY A 186 3.40 12.45 -0.65
C GLY A 186 2.83 13.49 0.31
N LEU A 187 2.86 13.25 1.62
CA LEU A 187 2.25 14.14 2.61
C LEU A 187 3.19 15.25 3.08
N GLU A 188 4.49 14.97 3.24
CA GLU A 188 5.45 15.91 3.82
C GLU A 188 6.32 16.63 2.77
N ASP A 189 6.19 16.29 1.50
CA ASP A 189 7.00 16.85 0.40
C ASP A 189 8.52 16.75 0.64
N ALA A 190 8.93 15.72 1.38
CA ALA A 190 10.26 15.62 1.96
C ALA A 190 11.37 15.22 0.95
N GLY A 191 11.01 14.79 -0.27
CA GLY A 191 11.96 14.30 -1.28
C GLY A 191 12.96 13.30 -0.69
N PHE A 192 14.27 13.54 -0.87
CA PHE A 192 15.33 12.70 -0.33
C PHE A 192 15.36 12.66 1.21
N ARG A 193 14.94 13.74 1.89
CA ARG A 193 14.83 13.77 3.37
C ARG A 193 13.76 12.81 3.87
N GLY A 194 12.89 12.32 2.99
CA GLY A 194 11.90 11.30 3.28
C GLY A 194 12.48 10.00 3.84
N LEU A 195 13.74 9.66 3.52
CA LEU A 195 14.39 8.46 4.07
C LEU A 195 14.65 8.58 5.55
N GLY A 196 15.40 9.62 5.94
CA GLY A 196 15.73 9.86 7.34
C GLY A 196 14.46 10.03 8.17
N ARG A 197 13.42 10.62 7.56
CA ARG A 197 12.10 10.74 8.17
C ARG A 197 11.38 9.40 8.35
N SER A 198 11.31 8.55 7.32
CA SER A 198 10.73 7.20 7.40
C SER A 198 11.45 6.33 8.43
N MET A 199 12.79 6.35 8.42
CA MET A 199 13.62 5.68 9.42
C MET A 199 13.32 6.20 10.83
N LYS A 200 13.33 7.53 11.00
CA LYS A 200 13.06 8.15 12.29
C LYS A 200 11.69 7.76 12.79
N LEU A 201 10.65 7.65 11.96
CA LEU A 201 9.29 7.24 12.36
C LEU A 201 9.18 5.75 12.70
N THR A 202 9.88 4.88 11.99
CA THR A 202 9.78 3.42 12.17
C THR A 202 10.66 2.89 13.31
N GLN A 203 11.78 3.56 13.64
CA GLN A 203 12.76 3.07 14.60
C GLN A 203 12.24 2.82 16.02
N SER A 204 11.34 3.65 16.58
CA SER A 204 10.85 3.44 17.97
C SER A 204 9.96 2.20 18.12
N ARG A 205 9.42 1.70 17.02
CA ARG A 205 8.46 0.58 17.00
C ARG A 205 8.86 -0.44 15.96
N PHE A 206 10.17 -0.60 15.74
CA PHE A 206 10.72 -1.46 14.70
C PHE A 206 10.10 -2.86 14.73
N GLY A 207 10.01 -3.51 15.90
CA GLY A 207 9.43 -4.85 16.00
C GLY A 207 7.94 -4.93 15.61
N ALA A 208 7.13 -3.93 15.99
CA ALA A 208 5.72 -3.89 15.61
C ALA A 208 5.55 -3.59 14.12
N THR A 209 6.37 -2.68 13.56
CA THR A 209 6.38 -2.38 12.13
C THR A 209 6.88 -3.57 11.31
N LEU A 210 7.88 -4.31 11.81
CA LEU A 210 8.39 -5.53 11.19
C LEU A 210 7.29 -6.60 11.09
N LEU A 211 6.47 -6.76 12.13
CA LEU A 211 5.28 -7.64 12.07
C LEU A 211 4.30 -7.17 10.99
N VAL A 212 4.04 -5.86 10.89
CA VAL A 212 3.18 -5.32 9.82
C VAL A 212 3.76 -5.63 8.45
N VAL A 213 5.06 -5.43 8.23
CA VAL A 213 5.75 -5.75 6.97
C VAL A 213 5.67 -7.23 6.66
N GLY A 214 5.94 -8.10 7.63
CA GLY A 214 5.87 -9.54 7.45
C GLY A 214 4.46 -10.00 7.06
N ALA A 215 3.46 -9.54 7.80
CA ALA A 215 2.07 -9.90 7.54
C ALA A 215 1.53 -9.30 6.23
N SER A 216 1.89 -8.06 5.90
CA SER A 216 1.49 -7.45 4.62
C SER A 216 2.16 -8.14 3.44
N SER A 217 3.46 -8.50 3.57
CA SER A 217 4.17 -9.26 2.53
C SER A 217 3.56 -10.63 2.32
N PHE A 218 3.18 -11.32 3.41
CA PHE A 218 2.47 -12.59 3.33
C PHE A 218 1.10 -12.43 2.66
N LEU A 219 0.34 -11.39 3.01
CA LEU A 219 -0.95 -11.10 2.39
C LEU A 219 -0.80 -10.80 0.88
N THR A 220 0.18 -9.97 0.50
CA THR A 220 0.52 -9.68 -0.90
C THR A 220 0.89 -10.96 -1.65
N LEU A 221 1.63 -11.88 -1.02
CA LEU A 221 1.98 -13.18 -1.59
C LEU A 221 0.73 -14.05 -1.82
N LEU A 222 -0.20 -14.09 -0.86
CA LEU A 222 -1.48 -14.79 -1.05
C LEU A 222 -2.30 -14.18 -2.19
N LEU A 223 -2.39 -12.84 -2.26
CA LEU A 223 -3.10 -12.15 -3.35
C LEU A 223 -2.45 -12.35 -4.71
N ALA A 224 -1.16 -12.63 -4.76
CA ALA A 224 -0.47 -12.94 -6.01
C ALA A 224 -0.72 -14.37 -6.48
N VAL A 225 -0.71 -15.35 -5.56
CA VAL A 225 -0.77 -16.78 -5.88
C VAL A 225 -2.21 -17.26 -6.14
N VAL A 226 -3.19 -16.76 -5.39
CA VAL A 226 -4.57 -17.27 -5.48
C VAL A 226 -5.20 -17.02 -6.87
N PRO A 227 -5.18 -15.79 -7.43
CA PRO A 227 -5.81 -15.53 -8.72
C PRO A 227 -5.14 -16.29 -9.87
N THR A 228 -3.81 -16.42 -9.84
CA THR A 228 -3.08 -17.17 -10.87
C THR A 228 -3.41 -18.65 -10.80
N GLY A 229 -3.42 -19.25 -9.60
CA GLY A 229 -3.77 -20.66 -9.42
C GLY A 229 -5.20 -21.00 -9.84
N VAL A 230 -6.16 -20.11 -9.56
CA VAL A 230 -7.55 -20.29 -10.02
C VAL A 230 -7.65 -20.22 -11.54
N VAL A 231 -6.97 -19.26 -12.17
CA VAL A 231 -6.99 -19.15 -13.64
C VAL A 231 -6.29 -20.33 -14.30
N ASP A 232 -5.17 -20.80 -13.75
CA ASP A 232 -4.49 -21.99 -14.27
C ASP A 232 -5.37 -23.24 -14.18
N LEU A 233 -6.10 -23.40 -13.07
CA LEU A 233 -7.08 -24.49 -12.95
C LEU A 233 -8.19 -24.38 -14.00
N VAL A 234 -8.75 -23.18 -14.21
CA VAL A 234 -9.81 -22.95 -15.21
C VAL A 234 -9.30 -23.20 -16.63
N VAL A 235 -8.10 -22.73 -16.96
CA VAL A 235 -7.49 -22.96 -18.28
C VAL A 235 -7.22 -24.45 -18.48
N ALA A 236 -6.69 -25.15 -17.48
CA ALA A 236 -6.46 -26.60 -17.55
C ALA A 236 -7.76 -27.40 -17.72
N LEU A 237 -8.87 -26.97 -17.09
CA LEU A 237 -10.18 -27.61 -17.25
C LEU A 237 -10.82 -27.34 -18.63
N LEU A 238 -10.46 -26.23 -19.27
CA LEU A 238 -10.96 -25.84 -20.59
C LEU A 238 -10.05 -26.27 -21.74
N ASP A 239 -8.90 -26.87 -21.41
CA ASP A 239 -7.90 -27.30 -22.38
C ASP A 239 -8.52 -28.30 -23.38
N GLY A 240 -8.30 -28.03 -24.67
CA GLY A 240 -8.85 -28.82 -25.78
C GLY A 240 -10.32 -28.61 -26.15
N THR A 241 -11.09 -27.74 -25.48
CA THR A 241 -12.54 -27.59 -25.76
C THR A 241 -12.98 -26.25 -26.35
N THR A 242 -12.33 -25.13 -26.00
CA THR A 242 -12.87 -23.79 -26.30
C THR A 242 -11.85 -22.69 -26.60
N LEU A 243 -10.61 -22.81 -26.11
CA LEU A 243 -9.57 -21.79 -26.30
C LEU A 243 -8.45 -22.32 -27.20
N PRO A 244 -8.09 -21.60 -28.27
CA PRO A 244 -6.87 -21.90 -29.01
C PRO A 244 -5.66 -21.78 -28.08
N THR A 245 -4.73 -22.72 -28.15
CA THR A 245 -3.50 -22.77 -27.32
C THR A 245 -2.67 -21.48 -27.43
N SER A 246 -2.78 -20.76 -28.55
CA SER A 246 -2.13 -19.46 -28.77
C SER A 246 -2.73 -18.29 -27.97
N TRP A 247 -3.89 -18.47 -27.32
CA TRP A 247 -4.62 -17.44 -26.57
C TRP A 247 -4.69 -17.70 -25.06
N GLU A 248 -4.24 -18.85 -24.56
CA GLU A 248 -4.28 -19.17 -23.13
C GLU A 248 -3.44 -18.23 -22.25
N TRP A 249 -2.45 -17.54 -22.84
CA TRP A 249 -1.63 -16.57 -22.12
C TRP A 249 -2.43 -15.32 -21.72
N ALA A 250 -3.47 -14.95 -22.47
CA ALA A 250 -4.25 -13.73 -22.24
C ALA A 250 -5.02 -13.74 -20.91
N PRO A 251 -5.78 -14.78 -20.54
CA PRO A 251 -6.43 -14.85 -19.23
C PRO A 251 -5.42 -14.90 -18.07
N ARG A 252 -4.29 -15.62 -18.24
CA ARG A 252 -3.21 -15.68 -17.23
C ARG A 252 -2.56 -14.31 -17.02
N ALA A 253 -2.28 -13.60 -18.10
CA ALA A 253 -1.75 -12.23 -18.09
C ALA A 253 -2.70 -11.26 -17.37
N ALA A 254 -3.99 -11.28 -17.74
CA ALA A 254 -5.02 -10.47 -17.12
C ALA A 254 -5.14 -10.74 -15.61
N ALA A 255 -5.12 -12.00 -15.20
CA ALA A 255 -5.15 -12.40 -13.79
C ALA A 255 -3.92 -11.89 -13.03
N GLY A 256 -2.72 -12.03 -13.60
CA GLY A 256 -1.49 -11.52 -13.01
C GLY A 256 -1.47 -9.99 -12.86
N LEU A 257 -2.01 -9.27 -13.85
CA LEU A 257 -2.14 -7.81 -13.80
C LEU A 257 -3.12 -7.37 -12.70
N LEU A 258 -4.28 -8.03 -12.61
CA LEU A 258 -5.27 -7.76 -11.56
C LEU A 258 -4.73 -8.07 -10.17
N ALA A 259 -4.05 -9.22 -10.02
CA ALA A 259 -3.40 -9.61 -8.78
C ALA A 259 -2.34 -8.58 -8.34
N THR A 260 -1.52 -8.11 -9.29
CA THR A 260 -0.48 -7.10 -9.01
C THR A 260 -1.09 -5.77 -8.59
N ALA A 261 -2.15 -5.31 -9.27
CA ALA A 261 -2.84 -4.08 -8.91
C ALA A 261 -3.51 -4.18 -7.52
N ALA A 262 -4.20 -5.29 -7.25
CA ALA A 262 -4.82 -5.54 -5.95
C ALA A 262 -3.78 -5.62 -4.82
N ALA A 263 -2.71 -6.40 -5.02
CA ALA A 263 -1.65 -6.54 -4.03
C ALA A 263 -0.92 -5.22 -3.77
N GLY A 264 -0.64 -4.44 -4.81
CA GLY A 264 -0.01 -3.12 -4.69
C GLY A 264 -0.88 -2.10 -3.96
N THR A 265 -2.18 -2.04 -4.24
CA THR A 265 -3.12 -1.15 -3.55
C THR A 265 -3.29 -1.51 -2.07
N VAL A 266 -3.33 -2.80 -1.74
CA VAL A 266 -3.34 -3.28 -0.35
C VAL A 266 -2.05 -2.91 0.37
N ALA A 267 -0.89 -3.22 -0.21
CA ALA A 267 0.40 -2.92 0.41
C ALA A 267 0.57 -1.42 0.69
N VAL A 268 0.21 -0.58 -0.26
CA VAL A 268 0.25 0.88 -0.12
C VAL A 268 -0.73 1.39 0.94
N SER A 269 -1.93 0.84 1.03
CA SER A 269 -2.92 1.23 2.03
C SER A 269 -2.46 0.88 3.44
N VAL A 270 -1.81 -0.28 3.62
CA VAL A 270 -1.19 -0.68 4.90
C VAL A 270 -0.02 0.23 5.26
N ALA A 271 0.81 0.63 4.29
CA ALA A 271 1.87 1.59 4.51
C ALA A 271 1.31 2.96 4.95
N LEU A 272 0.19 3.40 4.35
CA LEU A 272 -0.47 4.66 4.66
C LEU A 272 -1.09 4.66 6.08
N THR A 273 -1.80 3.60 6.46
CA THR A 273 -2.33 3.48 7.84
C THR A 273 -1.21 3.38 8.87
N THR A 274 -0.14 2.68 8.53
CA THR A 274 1.04 2.58 9.41
C THR A 274 1.73 3.95 9.56
N TYR A 275 1.82 4.73 8.49
CA TYR A 275 2.33 6.10 8.56
C TYR A 275 1.49 6.96 9.52
N VAL A 276 0.16 6.91 9.39
CA VAL A 276 -0.75 7.67 10.27
C VAL A 276 -0.59 7.24 11.72
N ASP A 277 -0.59 5.94 12.01
CA ASP A 277 -0.39 5.41 13.37
C ASP A 277 0.94 5.90 13.98
N LEU A 278 2.04 5.81 13.23
CA LEU A 278 3.35 6.26 13.69
C LEU A 278 3.36 7.77 13.97
N ARG A 279 2.65 8.56 13.17
CA ARG A 279 2.56 10.01 13.34
C ARG A 279 1.68 10.40 14.53
N CYS A 280 0.53 9.75 14.71
CA CYS A 280 -0.30 9.94 15.91
C CYS A 280 0.50 9.61 17.17
N ARG A 281 1.22 8.48 17.20
CA ARG A 281 1.98 8.06 18.38
C ARG A 281 3.22 8.91 18.68
N ARG A 282 3.90 9.45 17.67
CA ARG A 282 5.16 10.20 17.88
C ARG A 282 4.99 11.70 17.90
N GLU A 283 3.97 12.22 17.25
CA GLU A 283 3.78 13.66 17.04
C GLU A 283 2.45 14.17 17.57
N GLY A 284 1.58 13.29 18.08
CA GLY A 284 0.23 13.67 18.51
C GLY A 284 -0.58 14.23 17.34
N TRP A 285 -0.41 13.69 16.13
CA TRP A 285 -1.06 14.22 14.93
C TRP A 285 -2.59 14.25 15.03
N ASP A 286 -3.18 13.30 15.76
CA ASP A 286 -4.59 13.27 16.11
C ASP A 286 -5.02 14.44 17.01
N LEU A 287 -4.18 14.82 17.98
CA LEU A 287 -4.41 15.98 18.83
C LEU A 287 -4.28 17.28 18.02
N LEU A 288 -3.29 17.34 17.13
CA LEU A 288 -3.08 18.50 16.25
C LEU A 288 -4.23 18.69 15.26
N SER A 289 -4.76 17.60 14.68
CA SER A 289 -5.89 17.69 13.77
C SER A 289 -7.14 18.18 14.50
N ARG A 290 -7.44 17.62 15.68
CA ARG A 290 -8.56 18.07 16.53
C ARG A 290 -8.42 19.52 16.97
N MET A 291 -7.22 19.94 17.37
CA MET A 291 -6.97 21.33 17.76
C MET A 291 -7.24 22.29 16.60
N THR A 292 -6.92 21.90 15.37
CA THR A 292 -7.14 22.73 14.17
C THR A 292 -8.63 22.84 13.83
N GLU A 293 -9.40 21.78 14.07
CA GLU A 293 -10.86 21.77 13.88
C GLU A 293 -11.59 22.60 14.95
N GLU A 294 -11.18 22.48 16.20
CA GLU A 294 -11.83 23.16 17.34
C GLU A 294 -11.42 24.64 17.46
N PHE A 295 -10.19 24.98 17.05
CA PHE A 295 -9.66 26.35 17.05
C PHE A 295 -9.17 26.76 15.66
N PRO A 296 -10.08 26.98 14.69
CA PRO A 296 -9.70 27.38 13.35
C PRO A 296 -8.98 28.74 13.38
N PRO A 297 -7.92 28.93 12.58
CA PRO A 297 -7.21 30.20 12.54
C PRO A 297 -8.15 31.35 12.11
N PRO A 298 -7.98 32.56 12.65
CA PRO A 298 -8.83 33.69 12.32
C PRO A 298 -8.86 33.93 10.80
N ARG A 299 -10.06 34.07 10.25
CA ARG A 299 -10.23 34.30 8.81
C ARG A 299 -9.54 35.62 8.45
N ARG A 300 -8.82 35.64 7.33
CA ARG A 300 -8.04 36.81 6.85
C ARG A 300 -8.89 38.08 6.54
N GLY A 301 -10.16 38.13 6.91
CA GLY A 301 -11.05 39.28 6.76
C GLY A 301 -11.51 39.94 8.07
N ASP A 302 -11.10 39.43 9.24
CA ASP A 302 -11.56 39.94 10.55
C ASP A 302 -10.55 40.90 11.21
N ARG A 303 -9.79 41.68 10.42
CA ARG A 303 -8.92 42.75 10.92
C ARG A 303 -9.24 44.08 10.27
#